data_AF-A0A849XYT0-F1
#
_entry.id   AF-A0A849XYT0-F1
#
_cell.length_a   1.000
_cell.length_b   1.000
_cell.length_c   1.000
_cell.angle_alpha   90.00
_cell.angle_beta   90.00
_cell.angle_gamma   90.00
#
_symmetry.space_group_name_H-M   'P 1'
#
loop_
_entity.id
_entity.type
_entity.pdbx_description
1 polymer ?
#
loop_
_entity_poly.entity_id
_entity_poly.type
_entity_poly.pdbx_seq_one_letter_code
_entity_poly.pdbx_strand_id
1 'polypeptide(L)'
;MARGILICGTGIGVSIAANKVPGAYAALVNNVYQAQRAQLSNNANIITLGAQVTGIELAKCLVKEYLSVTFDPESRSMPKVARITEYEKEGK
;
A
#
# COMPACT_ATOMS: atom_id res chain seq x y z
N MET A 1 8.51 10.78 1.86
CA MET A 1 8.68 9.60 0.97
C MET A 1 7.84 9.81 -0.27
N ALA A 2 8.38 9.52 -1.45
CA ALA A 2 7.59 9.45 -2.68
C ALA A 2 6.62 8.25 -2.60
N ARG A 3 5.41 8.39 -3.17
CA ARG A 3 4.39 7.32 -3.24
C ARG A 3 4.32 6.74 -4.64
N GLY A 4 3.97 5.46 -4.75
CA GLY A 4 3.80 4.74 -6.01
C GLY A 4 2.39 4.15 -6.18
N ILE A 5 1.97 3.98 -7.43
CA ILE A 5 0.72 3.33 -7.81
C ILE A 5 1.04 2.34 -8.92
N LEU A 6 0.73 1.05 -8.70
CA LEU A 6 0.95 -0.02 -9.68
C LEU A 6 -0.37 -0.62 -10.13
N ILE A 7 -0.46 -1.00 -11.41
CA ILE A 7 -1.68 -1.56 -11.99
C ILE A 7 -1.30 -2.80 -12.84
N CYS A 8 -2.01 -3.91 -12.62
CA CYS A 8 -2.02 -5.05 -13.55
C CYS A 8 -3.44 -5.63 -13.64
N GLY A 9 -3.64 -6.82 -14.22
CA GLY A 9 -4.97 -7.44 -14.32
C GLY A 9 -5.69 -7.53 -12.97
N THR A 10 -5.08 -8.18 -11.98
CA THR A 10 -5.67 -8.35 -10.63
C THR A 10 -5.02 -7.46 -9.57
N GLY A 11 -3.89 -6.81 -9.86
CA GLY A 11 -3.06 -6.10 -8.89
C GLY A 11 -2.19 -7.01 -8.00
N ILE A 12 -2.48 -8.31 -7.95
CA ILE A 12 -1.79 -9.26 -7.06
C ILE A 12 -0.32 -9.42 -7.43
N GLY A 13 -0.02 -9.69 -8.71
CA GLY A 13 1.36 -9.97 -9.13
C GLY A 13 2.32 -8.80 -8.91
N VAL A 14 1.88 -7.58 -9.21
CA VAL A 14 2.68 -6.37 -8.98
C VAL A 14 2.84 -6.06 -7.50
N SER A 15 1.86 -6.40 -6.66
CA SER A 15 1.98 -6.30 -5.20
C SER A 15 3.02 -7.27 -4.64
N ILE A 16 2.97 -8.54 -5.07
CA ILE A 16 3.95 -9.56 -4.67
C ILE A 16 5.35 -9.14 -5.09
N ALA A 17 5.53 -8.72 -6.35
CA ALA A 17 6.82 -8.33 -6.87
C ALA A 17 7.40 -7.09 -6.17
N ALA A 18 6.58 -6.04 -5.96
CA ALA A 18 7.03 -4.82 -5.30
C ALA A 18 7.51 -5.08 -3.86
N ASN A 19 6.77 -5.88 -3.08
CA ASN A 19 7.15 -6.21 -1.70
C ASN A 19 8.42 -7.07 -1.57
N LYS A 20 9.04 -7.52 -2.68
CA LYS A 20 10.37 -8.17 -2.67
C LYS A 20 11.53 -7.18 -2.73
N VAL A 21 11.25 -5.90 -3.00
CA VAL A 21 12.28 -4.86 -3.03
C VAL A 21 12.40 -4.26 -1.62
N PRO A 22 13.60 -4.27 -1.01
CA PRO A 22 13.78 -3.69 0.33
C PRO A 22 13.31 -2.24 0.42
N GLY A 23 12.47 -1.94 1.41
CA GLY A 23 11.87 -0.63 1.64
C GLY A 23 10.66 -0.31 0.76
N ALA A 24 10.22 -1.24 -0.11
CA ALA A 24 8.96 -1.12 -0.83
C ALA A 24 7.84 -1.85 -0.07
N TYR A 25 6.84 -1.10 0.36
CA TYR A 25 5.70 -1.61 1.10
C TYR A 25 4.43 -1.38 0.27
N ALA A 26 4.03 -2.40 -0.47
CA ALA A 26 2.93 -2.34 -1.42
C ALA A 26 1.64 -2.97 -0.85
N ALA A 27 0.54 -2.23 -0.88
CA ALA A 27 -0.77 -2.70 -0.46
C ALA A 27 -1.70 -2.90 -1.67
N LEU A 28 -2.24 -4.11 -1.85
CA LEU A 28 -3.35 -4.34 -2.77
C LEU A 28 -4.64 -3.84 -2.14
N VAL A 29 -5.32 -2.92 -2.81
CA VAL A 29 -6.54 -2.27 -2.31
C VAL A 29 -7.69 -2.45 -3.28
N ASN A 30 -8.88 -2.72 -2.73
CA ASN A 30 -10.12 -2.91 -3.50
C ASN A 30 -11.31 -2.08 -2.97
N ASN A 31 -11.09 -1.29 -1.92
CA ASN A 31 -12.10 -0.41 -1.35
C ASN A 31 -11.47 0.81 -0.65
N VAL A 32 -12.29 1.84 -0.38
CA VAL A 32 -11.85 3.13 0.17
C VAL A 32 -11.19 2.98 1.53
N TYR A 33 -11.74 2.13 2.41
CA TYR A 33 -11.18 1.90 3.73
C TYR A 33 -9.77 1.32 3.63
N GLN A 34 -9.55 0.34 2.75
CA GLN A 34 -8.23 -0.21 2.48
C GLN A 34 -7.27 0.85 1.92
N ALA A 35 -7.71 1.69 0.98
CA ALA A 35 -6.87 2.76 0.42
C ALA A 35 -6.38 3.74 1.49
N GLN A 36 -7.26 4.16 2.41
CA GLN A 36 -6.88 5.01 3.54
C GLN A 36 -5.96 4.27 4.52
N ARG A 37 -6.29 3.01 4.88
CA ARG A 37 -5.53 2.22 5.85
C ARG A 37 -4.17 1.75 5.31
N ALA A 38 -3.98 1.69 4.00
CA ALA A 38 -2.67 1.47 3.37
C ALA A 38 -1.67 2.50 3.90
N GLN A 39 -2.05 3.78 3.93
CA GLN A 39 -1.22 4.82 4.53
C GLN A 39 -1.37 4.88 6.05
N LEU A 40 -2.58 5.04 6.60
CA LEU A 40 -2.83 5.34 8.02
C LEU A 40 -2.48 4.20 9.01
N SER A 41 -2.26 2.98 8.54
CA SER A 41 -1.82 1.86 9.40
C SER A 41 -0.49 1.28 8.99
N ASN A 42 -0.31 1.08 7.68
CA ASN A 42 0.80 0.27 7.18
C ASN A 42 1.94 1.14 6.68
N ASN A 43 1.76 2.48 6.63
CA ASN A 43 2.70 3.40 5.99
C ASN A 43 3.15 2.91 4.60
N ALA A 44 2.22 2.28 3.87
CA ALA A 44 2.50 1.67 2.58
C ALA A 44 2.85 2.78 1.57
N ASN A 45 4.07 2.76 1.06
CA ASN A 45 4.54 3.73 0.07
C ASN A 45 4.09 3.38 -1.35
N ILE A 46 3.46 2.23 -1.55
CA ILE A 46 2.87 1.81 -2.83
C ILE A 46 1.45 1.29 -2.59
N ILE A 47 0.50 1.68 -3.44
CA ILE A 47 -0.75 0.92 -3.61
C ILE A 47 -0.76 0.18 -4.94
N THR A 48 -1.45 -0.94 -5.00
CA THR A 48 -1.65 -1.72 -6.21
C THR A 48 -3.14 -1.91 -6.48
N LEU A 49 -3.50 -1.91 -7.76
CA LEU A 49 -4.88 -1.99 -8.25
C LEU A 49 -5.01 -3.03 -9.36
N GLY A 50 -6.17 -3.66 -9.45
CA GLY A 50 -6.49 -4.62 -10.51
C GLY A 50 -7.41 -4.02 -11.57
N ALA A 51 -6.91 -3.84 -12.79
CA ALA A 51 -7.64 -3.27 -13.93
C ALA A 51 -8.82 -4.13 -14.40
N GLN A 52 -8.78 -5.45 -14.18
CA GLN A 52 -9.85 -6.38 -14.57
C GLN A 52 -10.92 -6.54 -13.47
N VAL A 53 -10.65 -6.06 -12.25
CA VAL A 53 -11.52 -6.27 -11.08
C VAL A 53 -12.00 -4.97 -10.43
N THR A 54 -11.43 -3.82 -10.81
CA THR A 54 -11.78 -2.50 -10.27
C THR A 54 -12.23 -1.59 -11.40
N GLY A 55 -13.48 -1.10 -11.32
CA GLY A 55 -13.98 -0.11 -12.28
C GLY A 55 -13.23 1.22 -12.19
N ILE A 56 -13.09 1.94 -13.31
CA ILE A 56 -12.23 3.13 -13.43
C ILE A 56 -12.58 4.24 -12.44
N GLU A 57 -13.86 4.50 -12.17
CA GLU A 57 -14.28 5.54 -11.22
C GLU A 57 -13.97 5.16 -9.78
N LEU A 58 -14.12 3.87 -9.43
CA LEU A 58 -13.68 3.37 -8.13
C LEU A 58 -12.15 3.50 -8.04
N ALA A 59 -11.39 3.10 -9.05
CA ALA A 59 -9.93 3.20 -9.04
C ALA A 59 -9.44 4.65 -8.80
N LYS A 60 -10.03 5.64 -9.48
CA LYS A 60 -9.75 7.07 -9.22
C LYS A 60 -10.04 7.47 -7.78
N CYS A 61 -11.17 7.01 -7.23
CA CYS A 61 -11.53 7.24 -5.83
C CYS A 61 -10.50 6.62 -4.87
N LEU A 62 -10.09 5.36 -5.09
CA LEU A 62 -9.09 4.69 -4.26
C LEU A 62 -7.74 5.43 -4.28
N VAL A 63 -7.29 5.86 -5.46
CA VAL A 63 -6.06 6.66 -5.60
C VAL A 63 -6.19 7.98 -4.84
N LYS A 64 -7.31 8.70 -5.00
CA LYS A 64 -7.55 9.96 -4.30
C LYS A 64 -7.51 9.78 -2.78
N GLU A 65 -8.20 8.76 -2.26
CA GLU A 65 -8.29 8.48 -0.82
C GLU A 65 -6.96 7.99 -0.22
N TYR A 66 -6.15 7.27 -0.99
CA TYR A 66 -4.79 6.93 -0.57
C TYR A 66 -3.91 8.18 -0.50
N LEU A 67 -4.01 9.08 -1.48
CA LEU A 67 -3.21 10.30 -1.54
C LEU A 67 -3.63 11.39 -0.54
N SER A 68 -4.88 11.39 -0.07
CA SER A 68 -5.43 12.41 0.84
C SER A 68 -4.96 12.27 2.29
N VAL A 69 -4.50 11.08 2.68
CA VAL A 69 -4.09 10.78 4.05
C VAL A 69 -2.57 10.70 4.19
N THR A 70 -2.05 10.90 5.39
CA THR A 70 -0.61 10.78 5.70
C THR A 70 -0.44 9.96 6.98
N PHE A 71 0.61 9.13 7.01
CA PHE A 71 0.91 8.28 8.15
C PHE A 71 1.42 9.14 9.31
N ASP A 72 0.96 8.83 10.51
CA ASP A 72 1.41 9.46 11.75
C ASP A 72 2.39 8.51 12.47
N PRO A 73 3.69 8.89 12.59
CA PRO A 73 4.69 8.12 13.32
C PRO A 73 4.36 7.89 14.80
N GLU A 74 3.54 8.75 15.41
CA GLU A 74 3.11 8.60 16.81
C GLU A 74 1.84 7.74 16.95
N SER A 75 1.32 7.22 15.84
CA SER A 75 0.13 6.39 15.86
C SER A 75 0.37 5.02 16.50
N ARG A 76 -0.71 4.43 17.04
CA ARG A 76 -0.73 3.03 17.51
C ARG A 76 -0.28 1.98 16.49
N SER A 77 -0.11 2.36 15.23
CA SER A 77 0.29 1.45 14.16
C SER A 77 1.80 1.42 13.96
N MET A 78 2.53 2.44 14.42
CA MET A 78 3.99 2.53 14.26
C MET A 78 4.74 1.30 14.81
N PRO A 79 4.41 0.75 15.99
CA PRO A 79 5.06 -0.48 16.46
C PRO A 79 4.89 -1.66 15.49
N LYS A 80 3.79 -1.72 14.74
CA LYS A 80 3.54 -2.80 13.76
C LYS A 80 4.35 -2.59 12.49
N VAL A 81 4.42 -1.36 12.00
CA VAL A 81 5.27 -0.98 10.85
C VAL A 81 6.73 -1.26 11.16
N ALA A 82 7.20 -0.91 12.36
CA ALA A 82 8.56 -1.21 12.81
C ALA A 82 8.87 -2.72 12.74
N ARG A 83 7.93 -3.58 13.17
CA ARG A 83 8.12 -5.04 13.09
C ARG A 83 8.24 -5.57 11.66
N ILE A 84 7.49 -4.99 10.72
CA ILE A 84 7.62 -5.34 9.29
C ILE A 84 9.01 -4.97 8.78
N THR A 85 9.48 -3.75 9.06
CA THR A 85 10.81 -3.28 8.65
C THR A 85 11.96 -4.02 9.35
N GLU A 86 11.77 -4.43 10.61
CA GLU A 86 12.73 -5.27 11.33
C GLU A 86 12.85 -6.65 10.66
N TYR A 87 11.71 -7.30 10.36
CA TYR A 87 11.69 -8.61 9.72
C TYR A 87 12.38 -8.59 8.34
N GLU A 88 12.14 -7.55 7.53
CA GLU A 88 12.81 -7.36 6.24
C GLU A 88 14.34 -7.29 6.38
N LYS A 89 14.85 -6.62 7.42
CA LYS A 89 16.30 -6.51 7.67
C LYS A 89 16.96 -7.81 8.10
N GLU A 90 16.19 -8.77 8.63
CA GLU A 90 16.71 -10.10 8.97
C GLU A 90 17.02 -10.96 7.73
N GLY A 91 16.67 -10.50 6.52
CA GLY A 91 16.91 -11.23 5.27
C GLY A 91 16.02 -12.46 5.10
N LYS A 92 14.88 -12.50 5.80
CA LYS A 92 13.85 -13.53 5.66
C LYS A 92 12.75 -13.09 4.68
#